data_AF-A0A6A9SE51-F1
#
_entry.id   AF-A0A6A9SE51-F1
#
_cell.length_a   1.000
_cell.length_b   1.000
_cell.length_c   1.000
_cell.angle_alpha   90.00
_cell.angle_beta   90.00
_cell.angle_gamma   90.00
#
_symmetry.space_group_name_H-M   'P 1'
#
loop_
_entity.id
_entity.type
_entity.pdbx_description
1 polymer ?
#
loop_
_entity_poly.entity_id
_entity_poly.type
_entity_poly.pdbx_seq_one_letter_code
_entity_poly.pdbx_strand_id
1 'polypeptide(L)'
;LVFAAEVGAKLAMATLACVGRPSHEGFGSTVIDGNSPRHLVGSLVIALPAAVVAVPATAVVVLTGPLLALGLSGWAHRRLDGVGGDVFGAANELTRAVALHVGVAAWSLFGGVRSVPLVDWEVLAWTLW
;
A
#
# COMPACT_ATOMS: atom_id res chain seq x y z
N LEU A 1 3.17 -8.03 6.80
CA LEU A 1 3.67 -7.06 5.79
C LEU A 1 3.19 -7.37 4.39
N VAL A 2 3.31 -8.61 3.89
CA VAL A 2 2.80 -9.01 2.56
C VAL A 2 1.32 -8.65 2.37
N PHE A 3 0.46 -9.06 3.31
CA PHE A 3 -0.97 -8.70 3.27
C PHE A 3 -1.22 -7.18 3.22
N ALA A 4 -0.51 -6.40 4.04
CA ALA A 4 -0.61 -4.94 4.03
C ALA A 4 -0.12 -4.34 2.70
N ALA A 5 0.91 -4.91 2.07
CA ALA A 5 1.41 -4.49 0.77
C ALA A 5 0.38 -4.78 -0.35
N GLU A 6 -0.29 -5.93 -0.30
CA GLU A 6 -1.40 -6.25 -1.21
C GLU A 6 -2.55 -5.26 -1.06
N VAL A 7 -2.96 -4.98 0.18
CA VAL A 7 -4.01 -3.98 0.45
C VAL A 7 -3.58 -2.59 -0.04
N GLY A 8 -2.34 -2.18 0.21
CA GLY A 8 -1.77 -0.95 -0.32
C GLY A 8 -1.80 -0.89 -1.85
N ALA A 9 -1.48 -1.99 -2.54
CA ALA A 9 -1.55 -2.08 -4.00
C ALA A 9 -2.99 -1.92 -4.53
N LYS A 10 -3.99 -2.51 -3.87
CA LYS A 10 -5.40 -2.35 -4.25
C LYS A 10 -5.90 -0.94 -3.95
N LEU A 11 -5.41 -0.36 -2.86
CA LEU A 11 -5.67 1.03 -2.52
C LEU A 11 -5.03 2.01 -3.52
N ALA A 12 -3.88 1.68 -4.10
CA ALA A 12 -3.27 2.46 -5.18
C ALA A 12 -4.17 2.49 -6.43
N MET A 13 -4.69 1.32 -6.83
CA MET A 13 -5.67 1.25 -7.93
C MET A 13 -6.94 2.04 -7.61
N ALA A 14 -7.51 1.89 -6.41
CA ALA A 14 -8.67 2.66 -5.99
C ALA A 14 -8.40 4.18 -5.99
N THR A 15 -7.20 4.60 -5.59
CA THR A 15 -6.77 5.99 -5.66
C THR A 15 -6.75 6.49 -7.09
N LEU A 16 -6.15 5.74 -8.03
CA LEU A 16 -6.17 6.08 -9.46
C LEU A 16 -7.59 6.17 -10.03
N ALA A 17 -8.49 5.26 -9.64
CA ALA A 17 -9.89 5.31 -10.06
C ALA A 17 -10.60 6.59 -9.57
N CYS A 18 -10.28 7.06 -8.36
CA CYS A 18 -10.94 8.21 -7.75
C CYS A 18 -10.38 9.57 -8.19
N VAL A 19 -9.09 9.65 -8.57
CA VAL A 19 -8.40 10.92 -8.85
C VAL A 19 -7.82 11.02 -10.25
N GLY A 20 -7.73 9.90 -10.97
CA GLY A 20 -7.19 9.85 -12.32
C GLY A 20 -8.12 10.45 -13.36
N ARG A 21 -7.55 10.81 -14.50
CA ARG A 21 -8.29 11.15 -15.71
C ARG A 21 -7.98 10.09 -16.76
N PRO A 22 -8.97 9.57 -17.50
CA PRO A 22 -8.72 8.55 -18.50
C PRO A 22 -7.88 9.12 -19.65
N SER A 23 -7.01 8.29 -20.25
CA SER A 23 -6.24 8.69 -21.44
C SER A 23 -6.99 8.48 -22.75
N HIS A 24 -7.80 7.43 -22.85
CA HIS A 24 -8.63 7.09 -24.00
C HIS A 24 -9.81 6.23 -23.56
N GLU A 25 -10.79 6.03 -24.44
CA GLU A 25 -11.86 5.08 -24.19
C GLU A 25 -11.32 3.65 -24.11
N GLY A 26 -11.69 2.95 -23.03
CA GLY A 26 -11.26 1.59 -22.78
C GLY A 26 -11.47 1.19 -21.32
N PHE A 27 -10.73 0.18 -20.85
CA PHE A 27 -10.86 -0.31 -19.47
C PHE A 27 -10.64 0.80 -18.43
N GLY A 28 -9.61 1.64 -18.63
CA GLY A 28 -9.29 2.73 -17.71
C GLY A 28 -10.42 3.75 -17.57
N SER A 29 -11.08 4.12 -18.68
CA SER A 29 -12.21 5.05 -18.64
C SER A 29 -13.40 4.44 -17.92
N THR A 30 -13.73 3.16 -18.14
CA THR A 30 -14.84 2.49 -17.45
C THR A 30 -14.63 2.41 -15.94
N VAL A 31 -13.38 2.21 -15.48
CA VAL A 31 -13.06 2.13 -14.05
C VAL A 31 -13.06 3.51 -13.38
N ILE A 32 -12.65 4.56 -14.10
CA ILE A 32 -12.65 5.93 -13.59
C ILE A 32 -14.05 6.55 -13.62
N ASP A 33 -14.88 6.14 -14.58
CA ASP A 33 -16.23 6.69 -14.76
C ASP A 33 -17.09 6.55 -13.48
N GLY A 34 -17.84 7.61 -13.18
CA GLY A 34 -18.65 7.71 -11.96
C GLY A 34 -17.86 7.80 -10.64
N ASN A 35 -16.53 7.72 -10.64
CA ASN A 35 -15.73 7.87 -9.43
C ASN A 35 -15.37 9.33 -9.13
N SER A 36 -15.28 9.64 -7.84
CA SER A 36 -14.89 10.97 -7.36
C SER A 36 -13.87 10.85 -6.23
N PRO A 37 -13.09 11.90 -5.93
CA PRO A 37 -12.12 11.87 -4.83
C PRO A 37 -12.76 11.55 -3.47
N ARG A 38 -14.06 11.78 -3.29
CA ARG A 38 -14.79 11.43 -2.06
C ARG A 38 -14.92 9.92 -1.87
N HIS A 39 -14.99 9.15 -2.96
CA HIS A 39 -15.11 7.69 -2.90
C HIS A 39 -13.86 7.02 -2.34
N LEU A 40 -12.70 7.70 -2.42
CA LEU A 40 -11.45 7.23 -1.82
C LEU A 40 -11.56 7.03 -0.31
N VAL A 41 -12.43 7.80 0.37
CA VAL A 41 -12.68 7.62 1.81
C VAL A 41 -13.18 6.21 2.10
N GLY A 42 -14.07 5.65 1.27
CA GLY A 42 -14.55 4.28 1.43
C GLY A 42 -13.43 3.25 1.29
N SER A 43 -12.56 3.41 0.29
CA SER A 43 -11.39 2.53 0.10
C SER A 43 -10.39 2.62 1.25
N LEU A 44 -10.16 3.82 1.79
CA LEU A 44 -9.30 4.03 2.96
C LEU A 44 -9.88 3.34 4.20
N VAL A 45 -11.18 3.46 4.44
CA VAL A 45 -11.86 2.80 5.55
C VAL A 45 -11.74 1.28 5.45
N ILE A 46 -11.94 0.70 4.26
CA ILE A 46 -11.79 -0.75 4.03
C ILE A 46 -10.34 -1.21 4.24
N ALA A 47 -9.35 -0.35 3.98
CA ALA A 47 -7.94 -0.66 4.19
C ALA A 47 -7.48 -0.55 5.66
N LEU A 48 -8.28 0.05 6.55
CA LEU A 48 -7.91 0.29 7.96
C LEU A 48 -7.50 -0.99 8.71
N PRO A 49 -8.22 -2.13 8.62
CA PRO A 49 -7.84 -3.33 9.37
C PRO A 49 -6.42 -3.78 9.05
N ALA A 50 -6.01 -3.72 7.77
CA ALA A 50 -4.65 -4.08 7.36
C ALA A 50 -3.59 -3.08 7.85
N ALA A 51 -3.96 -1.79 7.96
CA ALA A 51 -3.06 -0.74 8.42
C ALA A 51 -2.75 -0.82 9.92
N VAL A 52 -3.68 -1.30 10.75
CA VAL A 52 -3.56 -1.25 12.22
C VAL A 52 -3.01 -2.52 12.87
N VAL A 53 -2.80 -3.61 12.13
CA VAL A 53 -2.36 -4.90 12.71
C VAL A 53 -1.01 -4.82 13.43
N ALA A 54 -0.01 -4.15 12.85
CA ALA A 54 1.34 -4.06 13.40
C ALA A 54 1.94 -2.67 13.15
N VAL A 55 1.35 -1.68 13.82
CA VAL A 55 1.74 -0.27 13.75
C VAL A 55 3.12 -0.05 14.39
N PRO A 56 3.96 0.85 13.85
CA PRO A 56 3.70 1.73 12.69
C PRO A 56 3.97 1.08 11.33
N ALA A 57 4.63 -0.08 11.27
CA ALA A 57 5.10 -0.67 10.03
C ALA A 57 3.96 -0.92 9.03
N THR A 58 2.85 -1.53 9.46
CA THR A 58 1.73 -1.82 8.55
C THR A 58 1.00 -0.59 8.04
N ALA A 59 0.92 0.48 8.84
CA ALA A 59 0.30 1.73 8.43
C ALA A 59 1.09 2.40 7.30
N VAL A 60 2.42 2.48 7.45
CA VAL A 60 3.32 3.05 6.43
C VAL A 60 3.24 2.22 5.12
N VAL A 61 3.20 0.89 5.23
CA VAL A 61 3.05 0.00 4.08
C VAL A 61 1.75 0.26 3.31
N VAL A 62 0.61 0.35 4.00
CA VAL A 62 -0.69 0.60 3.34
C VAL A 62 -0.72 2.00 2.69
N LEU A 63 -0.20 3.01 3.37
CA LEU A 63 -0.17 4.40 2.88
C LEU A 63 0.74 4.60 1.66
N THR A 64 1.65 3.67 1.38
CA THR A 64 2.49 3.69 0.18
C THR A 64 1.62 3.69 -1.10
N GLY A 65 0.45 3.05 -1.08
CA GLY A 65 -0.45 2.95 -2.23
C GLY A 65 -0.96 4.28 -2.75
N PRO A 66 -1.73 5.06 -1.96
CA PRO A 66 -2.20 6.38 -2.38
C PRO A 66 -1.09 7.33 -2.82
N LEU A 67 0.04 7.32 -2.10
CA LEU A 67 1.18 8.20 -2.41
C LEU A 67 1.79 7.88 -3.78
N LEU A 68 2.02 6.60 -4.07
CA LEU A 68 2.50 6.17 -5.38
C LEU A 68 1.48 6.41 -6.49
N ALA A 69 0.20 6.16 -6.22
CA ALA A 69 -0.87 6.40 -7.18
C ALA A 69 -0.97 7.87 -7.59
N LEU A 70 -0.84 8.82 -6.65
CA LEU A 70 -0.82 10.25 -6.96
C LEU A 70 0.38 10.62 -7.84
N GLY A 71 1.56 10.09 -7.53
CA GLY A 71 2.76 10.28 -8.35
C GLY A 71 2.63 9.69 -9.76
N LEU A 72 2.12 8.46 -9.86
CA LEU A 72 1.87 7.77 -11.12
C LEU A 72 0.80 8.48 -11.95
N SER A 73 -0.28 8.96 -11.33
CA SER A 73 -1.33 9.74 -12.00
C SER A 73 -0.75 11.00 -12.64
N GLY A 74 0.05 11.77 -11.88
CA GLY A 74 0.70 12.97 -12.40
C GLY A 74 1.77 12.70 -13.47
N TRP A 75 2.44 11.54 -13.41
CA TRP A 75 3.35 11.10 -14.48
C TRP A 75 2.59 10.69 -15.73
N ALA A 76 1.55 9.87 -15.58
CA ALA A 76 0.73 9.35 -16.67
C ALA A 76 0.00 10.48 -17.40
N HIS A 77 -0.52 11.48 -16.69
CA HIS A 77 -1.12 12.65 -17.32
C HIS A 77 -0.12 13.43 -18.19
N ARG A 78 1.16 13.48 -17.80
CA ARG A 78 2.20 14.20 -18.55
C ARG A 78 2.83 13.39 -19.69
N ARG A 79 2.74 12.07 -19.65
CA ARG A 79 3.50 11.17 -20.56
C ARG A 79 2.62 10.28 -21.43
N LEU A 80 1.42 9.95 -20.96
CA LEU A 80 0.49 8.98 -21.56
C LEU A 80 -0.91 9.58 -21.77
N ASP A 81 -1.05 10.91 -21.61
CA ASP A 81 -2.30 11.66 -21.70
C ASP A 81 -3.38 11.25 -20.69
N GLY A 82 -3.01 10.52 -19.63
CA GLY A 82 -3.93 10.09 -18.58
C GLY A 82 -3.68 8.65 -18.11
N VAL A 83 -4.64 8.12 -17.35
CA VAL A 83 -4.62 6.81 -16.72
C VAL A 83 -5.37 5.81 -17.60
N GLY A 84 -4.64 4.84 -18.15
CA GLY A 84 -5.19 3.68 -18.86
C GLY A 84 -5.08 2.38 -18.04
N GLY A 85 -5.45 1.24 -18.64
CA GLY A 85 -5.36 -0.07 -18.01
C GLY A 85 -3.93 -0.45 -17.58
N ASP A 86 -2.94 -0.14 -18.42
CA ASP A 86 -1.52 -0.39 -18.11
C ASP A 86 -1.04 0.42 -16.90
N VAL A 87 -1.57 1.63 -16.70
CA VAL A 87 -1.24 2.47 -15.53
C VAL A 87 -1.84 1.88 -14.25
N PHE A 88 -3.05 1.32 -14.32
CA PHE A 88 -3.63 0.56 -13.20
C PHE A 88 -2.80 -0.69 -12.87
N GLY A 89 -2.42 -1.46 -13.89
CA GLY A 89 -1.56 -2.64 -13.73
C GLY A 89 -0.21 -2.28 -13.12
N ALA A 90 0.45 -1.25 -13.67
CA ALA A 90 1.71 -0.73 -13.15
C ALA A 90 1.57 -0.25 -11.70
N ALA A 91 0.48 0.43 -11.35
CA ALA A 91 0.26 0.87 -9.97
C ALA A 91 0.14 -0.30 -8.99
N ASN A 92 -0.54 -1.40 -9.36
CA ASN A 92 -0.63 -2.58 -8.51
C ASN A 92 0.75 -3.24 -8.29
N GLU A 93 1.48 -3.50 -9.38
CA GLU A 93 2.78 -4.18 -9.34
C GLU A 93 3.86 -3.32 -8.66
N LEU A 94 3.95 -2.04 -9.03
CA LEU A 94 4.93 -1.12 -8.46
C LEU A 94 4.65 -0.86 -6.99
N THR A 95 3.38 -0.66 -6.61
CA THR A 95 3.04 -0.48 -5.20
C THR A 95 3.36 -1.72 -4.40
N ARG A 96 3.07 -2.92 -4.91
CA ARG A 96 3.42 -4.16 -4.20
C ARG A 96 4.92 -4.26 -3.96
N ALA A 97 5.74 -3.99 -4.98
CA ALA A 97 7.19 -4.00 -4.85
C ALA A 97 7.68 -2.95 -3.84
N VAL A 98 7.30 -1.68 -4.00
CA VAL A 98 7.76 -0.59 -3.13
C VAL A 98 7.26 -0.77 -1.70
N ALA A 99 6.00 -1.13 -1.50
CA ALA A 99 5.41 -1.31 -0.17
C ALA A 99 6.08 -2.46 0.59
N LEU A 100 6.54 -3.52 -0.08
CA LEU A 100 7.35 -4.57 0.56
C LEU A 100 8.72 -4.04 1.00
N HIS A 101 9.42 -3.26 0.17
CA HIS A 101 10.71 -2.66 0.54
C HIS A 101 10.56 -1.66 1.69
N VAL A 102 9.55 -0.79 1.62
CA VAL A 102 9.19 0.14 2.69
C VAL A 102 8.82 -0.62 3.96
N GLY A 103 8.10 -1.74 3.83
CA GLY A 103 7.72 -2.58 4.95
C GLY A 103 8.91 -3.21 5.66
N VAL A 104 9.90 -3.71 4.91
CA VAL A 104 11.15 -4.21 5.48
C VAL A 104 11.90 -3.08 6.19
N ALA A 105 12.07 -1.93 5.55
CA ALA A 105 12.74 -0.78 6.16
C ALA A 105 12.03 -0.29 7.44
N ALA A 106 10.70 -0.15 7.40
CA ALA A 106 9.91 0.24 8.55
C ALA A 106 9.98 -0.81 9.68
N TRP A 107 9.94 -2.10 9.34
CA TRP A 107 10.12 -3.16 10.34
C TRP A 107 11.50 -3.13 10.97
N SER A 108 12.57 -2.88 10.20
CA SER A 108 13.91 -2.73 10.75
C SER A 108 14.03 -1.53 11.69
N LEU A 109 13.41 -0.39 11.34
CA LEU A 109 13.45 0.82 12.14
C LEU A 109 12.59 0.74 13.42
N PHE A 110 11.42 0.10 13.34
CA PHE A 110 10.43 0.11 14.42
C PHE A 110 10.26 -1.23 15.14
N GLY A 111 10.57 -2.35 14.49
CA GLY A 111 10.44 -3.72 15.00
C GLY A 111 11.72 -4.27 15.63
N GLY A 112 12.90 -3.83 15.17
CA GLY A 112 14.20 -4.27 15.69
C GLY A 112 14.58 -3.72 17.07
N VAL A 113 14.05 -2.56 17.46
CA VAL A 113 14.36 -1.91 18.75
C VAL A 113 13.60 -2.55 19.92
N ARG A 114 12.54 -3.34 19.66
CA ARG A 114 11.75 -4.01 20.72
C ARG A 114 12.11 -5.48 20.94
N SER A 115 13.04 -6.07 20.19
CA SER A 115 13.20 -7.52 20.12
C SER A 115 14.60 -8.06 20.42
N VAL A 116 15.37 -7.45 21.33
CA VAL A 116 16.63 -8.02 21.86
C VAL A 116 16.81 -7.65 23.36
N PRO A 117 17.03 -8.59 24.33
CA PRO A 117 16.28 -9.82 24.68
C PRO A 117 16.10 -9.94 26.24
N LEU A 118 15.65 -11.10 26.80
CA LEU A 118 16.03 -11.68 28.14
C LEU A 118 14.98 -12.59 28.82
N VAL A 119 14.18 -13.37 28.10
CA VAL A 119 13.71 -14.65 28.67
C VAL A 119 13.69 -15.67 27.54
N ASP A 120 14.83 -16.29 27.32
CA ASP A 120 14.85 -17.61 26.68
C ASP A 120 14.16 -18.54 27.68
N TRP A 121 12.88 -18.82 27.44
CA TRP A 121 12.09 -19.74 28.23
C TRP A 121 12.75 -21.13 28.33
N GLU A 122 13.56 -21.48 27.33
CA GLU A 122 14.45 -22.64 27.36
C GLU A 122 15.50 -22.53 28.47
N VAL A 123 16.15 -21.37 28.63
CA VAL A 123 17.15 -21.16 29.70
C VAL A 123 16.48 -21.20 31.08
N LEU A 124 15.31 -20.58 31.26
CA LEU A 124 14.55 -20.69 32.52
C LEU A 124 14.15 -22.13 32.84
N ALA A 125 13.75 -22.91 31.82
CA ALA A 125 13.37 -24.31 31.99
C ALA A 125 14.56 -25.20 32.43
N TRP A 126 15.78 -24.89 32.00
CA TRP A 126 16.99 -25.62 32.41
C TRP A 126 17.59 -25.14 33.74
N THR A 127 17.32 -23.91 34.18
CA THR A 127 17.88 -23.35 35.44
C THR A 127 17.05 -23.58 36.70
N LEU A 128 15.78 -23.99 36.58
CA LEU A 128 14.87 -24.21 37.72
C LEU A 128 14.81 -25.67 38.21
N TRP A 129 15.73 -26.52 37.75
CA TRP A 129 15.90 -27.92 38.14
C TRP A 129 17.35 -28.18 38.54
#